data_AF-A0A077P8P3-F1
#
_entry.id   AF-A0A077P8P3-F1
#
_cell.length_a   1.000
_cell.length_b   1.000
_cell.length_c   1.000
_cell.angle_alpha   90.00
_cell.angle_beta   90.00
_cell.angle_gamma   90.00
#
_symmetry.space_group_name_H-M   'P 1'
#
loop_
_entity.id
_entity.type
_entity.pdbx_description
1 polymer ?
#
loop_
_entity_poly.entity_id
_entity_poly.type
_entity_poly.pdbx_seq_one_letter_code
_entity_poly.pdbx_strand_id
1 'polypeptide(L)'
;MKRKSPQKFTDNFKREAVNLVVEQSYTVPQAAETKTHHENQAEMKKDVLDYLHYYNLTRLHTANNDLTPVEYEMAFVKVSDFS
;
A
#
# COMPACT_ATOMS: atom_id res chain seq x y z
N MET A 1 23.47 -12.68 -32.50
CA MET A 1 22.88 -11.86 -31.41
C MET A 1 21.36 -11.97 -31.48
N LYS A 2 20.67 -12.47 -30.45
CA LYS A 2 19.20 -12.43 -30.39
C LYS A 2 18.78 -11.07 -29.82
N ARG A 3 18.04 -10.28 -30.60
CA ARG A 3 17.46 -9.02 -30.11
C ARG A 3 16.25 -9.35 -29.24
N LYS A 4 16.20 -8.83 -28.01
CA LYS A 4 15.01 -8.92 -27.15
C LYS A 4 13.87 -8.18 -27.84
N SER A 5 12.68 -8.77 -27.88
CA SER A 5 11.50 -8.11 -28.40
C SER A 5 11.18 -6.88 -27.54
N PRO A 6 10.74 -5.76 -28.13
CA PRO A 6 10.38 -4.56 -27.38
C PRO A 6 9.31 -4.90 -26.33
N GLN A 7 9.55 -4.47 -25.09
CA GLN A 7 8.60 -4.66 -24.00
C GLN A 7 7.33 -3.84 -24.29
N LYS A 8 6.18 -4.52 -24.38
CA LYS A 8 4.89 -3.87 -24.61
C LYS A 8 4.31 -3.47 -23.26
N PHE A 9 4.24 -2.16 -23.00
CA PHE A 9 3.58 -1.60 -21.82
C PHE A 9 2.07 -1.45 -22.05
N THR A 10 1.29 -1.61 -20.98
CA THR A 10 -0.16 -1.41 -21.00
C THR A 10 -0.50 0.07 -21.20
N ASP A 11 -1.67 0.36 -21.76
CA ASP A 11 -2.06 1.75 -22.02
C ASP A 11 -2.31 2.55 -20.73
N ASN A 12 -2.71 1.86 -19.64
CA ASN A 12 -2.81 2.48 -18.32
C ASN A 12 -1.44 2.94 -17.82
N PHE A 13 -0.40 2.11 -17.99
CA PHE A 13 0.96 2.45 -17.57
C PHE A 13 1.50 3.68 -18.32
N LYS A 14 1.25 3.77 -19.62
CA LYS A 14 1.67 4.93 -20.43
C LYS A 14 0.98 6.22 -19.96
N ARG A 15 -0.32 6.17 -19.65
CA ARG A 15 -1.09 7.33 -19.20
C ARG A 15 -0.60 7.86 -17.84
N GLU A 16 -0.34 6.96 -16.89
CA GLU A 16 0.23 7.35 -15.59
C GLU A 16 1.62 7.98 -15.71
N ALA A 17 2.47 7.44 -16.59
CA ALA A 17 3.80 8.01 -16.82
C ALA A 17 3.73 9.43 -17.38
N VAL A 18 2.79 9.71 -18.29
CA VAL A 18 2.58 11.05 -18.84
C VAL A 18 2.11 12.04 -17.76
N ASN A 19 1.15 11.64 -16.92
CA ASN A 19 0.63 12.53 -15.86
C ASN A 19 1.73 12.89 -14.85
N LEU A 20 2.62 11.97 -14.48
CA LEU A 20 3.73 12.26 -13.56
C LEU A 20 4.73 13.27 -14.13
N VAL A 21 5.03 13.18 -15.43
CA VAL A 21 5.94 14.12 -16.10
C VAL A 21 5.29 15.50 -16.22
N VAL A 22 3.99 15.55 -16.54
CA VAL A 22 3.27 16.79 -16.83
C VAL A 22 2.83 17.53 -15.57
N GLU A 23 2.35 16.82 -14.54
CA GLU A 23 1.80 17.44 -13.32
C GLU A 23 2.87 17.68 -12.25
N GLN A 24 3.84 16.78 -12.12
CA GLN A 24 4.86 16.85 -11.05
C GLN A 24 6.21 17.39 -11.53
N SER A 25 6.30 17.83 -12.79
CA SER A 25 7.51 18.41 -13.41
C SER A 25 8.75 17.52 -13.32
N TYR A 26 8.57 16.21 -13.14
CA TYR A 26 9.68 15.27 -13.12
C TYR A 26 10.21 15.00 -14.52
N THR A 27 11.54 14.87 -14.62
CA THR A 27 12.14 14.34 -15.84
C THR A 27 11.82 12.84 -15.99
N VAL A 28 11.78 12.33 -17.23
CA VAL A 28 11.49 10.92 -17.51
C VAL A 28 12.35 9.94 -16.69
N PRO A 29 13.66 10.20 -16.45
CA PRO A 29 14.46 9.37 -15.54
C PRO A 29 14.00 9.45 -14.07
N GLN A 30 13.69 10.64 -13.55
CA GLN A 30 13.22 10.82 -12.16
C GLN A 30 11.87 10.15 -11.92
N ALA A 31 10.94 10.23 -12.87
CA ALA A 31 9.65 9.55 -12.77
C ALA A 31 9.76 8.02 -12.79
N ALA A 32 10.84 7.47 -13.38
CA ALA A 32 11.13 6.05 -13.34
C ALA A 32 11.76 5.62 -12.00
N GLU A 33 12.54 6.50 -11.37
CA GLU A 33 13.17 6.26 -10.06
C GLU A 33 12.16 6.39 -8.90
N THR A 34 11.26 7.37 -8.93
CA THR A 34 10.29 7.62 -7.85
C THR A 34 9.25 6.51 -7.66
N LYS A 35 9.02 5.67 -8.68
CA LYS A 35 8.03 4.57 -8.58
C LYS A 35 8.48 3.38 -7.74
N THR A 36 9.73 3.33 -7.26
CA THR A 36 10.26 2.15 -6.55
C THR A 36 11.29 2.48 -5.46
N HIS A 37 10.94 3.20 -4.40
CA HIS A 37 11.85 3.30 -3.24
C HIS A 37 11.19 2.81 -1.95
N HIS A 38 11.05 1.49 -1.83
CA HIS A 38 11.59 0.82 -0.65
C HIS A 38 13.00 0.38 -1.07
N GLU A 39 14.06 0.89 -0.45
CA GLU A 39 15.44 0.64 -0.90
C GLU A 39 15.82 -0.84 -0.77
N ASN A 40 15.10 -1.58 0.07
CA ASN A 40 15.29 -3.01 0.29
C ASN A 40 14.00 -3.69 0.79
N GLN A 41 13.99 -5.02 0.76
CA GLN A 41 12.85 -5.83 1.23
C GLN A 41 12.49 -5.59 2.70
N ALA A 42 13.46 -5.17 3.53
CA ALA A 42 13.20 -4.93 4.95
C ALA A 42 12.37 -3.66 5.16
N GLU A 43 12.60 -2.61 4.39
CA GLU A 43 11.76 -1.40 4.40
C GLU A 43 10.34 -1.68 3.93
N MET A 44 10.17 -2.45 2.84
CA MET A 44 8.84 -2.85 2.38
C MET A 44 8.09 -3.66 3.45
N LYS A 45 8.78 -4.57 4.15
CA LYS A 45 8.20 -5.30 5.28
C LYS A 45 7.83 -4.36 6.42
N LYS A 46 8.68 -3.37 6.70
CA LYS A 46 8.42 -2.38 7.74
C LYS A 46 7.17 -1.55 7.43
N ASP A 47 7.03 -1.05 6.21
CA ASP A 47 5.86 -0.26 5.82
C ASP A 47 4.57 -1.06 5.89
N VAL A 48 4.59 -2.34 5.47
CA VAL A 48 3.44 -3.24 5.61
C VAL A 48 3.11 -3.49 7.08
N LEU A 49 4.12 -3.74 7.93
CA LEU A 49 3.91 -3.95 9.37
C LEU A 49 3.36 -2.70 10.06
N ASP A 50 3.90 -1.53 9.74
CA ASP A 50 3.45 -0.26 10.28
C ASP A 50 1.99 0.02 9.85
N TYR A 51 1.64 -0.29 8.59
CA TYR A 51 0.26 -0.18 8.11
C TYR A 51 -0.69 -1.14 8.81
N LEU A 52 -0.32 -2.42 8.97
CA LEU A 52 -1.13 -3.41 9.67
C LEU A 52 -1.34 -3.03 11.14
N HIS A 53 -0.29 -2.56 11.81
CA HIS A 53 -0.37 -2.06 13.18
C HIS A 53 -1.32 -0.87 13.27
N TYR A 54 -1.15 0.11 12.38
CA TYR A 54 -2.03 1.27 12.30
C TYR A 54 -3.49 0.85 12.13
N TYR A 55 -3.77 0.00 11.14
CA TYR A 55 -5.12 -0.44 10.81
C TYR A 55 -5.76 -1.21 11.97
N ASN A 56 -5.06 -2.18 12.54
CA ASN A 56 -5.63 -3.08 13.55
C ASN A 56 -5.80 -2.43 14.92
N LEU A 57 -4.91 -1.51 15.30
CA LEU A 57 -4.80 -1.04 16.69
C LEU A 57 -5.06 0.46 16.90
N THR A 58 -5.06 1.27 15.84
CA THR A 58 -5.24 2.72 15.99
C THR A 58 -6.29 3.32 15.07
N ARG A 59 -6.61 2.68 13.95
CA ARG A 59 -7.61 3.18 13.02
C ARG A 59 -9.01 2.91 13.56
N LEU A 60 -9.75 3.97 13.83
CA LEU A 60 -11.16 3.88 14.18
C LEU A 60 -12.01 3.72 12.92
N HIS A 61 -13.00 2.84 12.99
CA HIS A 61 -13.93 2.59 11.89
C HIS A 61 -15.36 2.91 12.33
N THR A 62 -16.03 3.84 11.64
CA THR A 62 -17.43 4.20 11.93
C THR A 62 -18.38 3.00 11.79
N ALA A 63 -18.07 2.06 10.89
CA ALA A 63 -18.81 0.80 10.76
C ALA A 63 -18.67 -0.11 12.01
N ASN A 64 -17.59 0.05 12.77
CA ASN A 64 -17.30 -0.68 14.00
C ASN A 64 -17.64 0.17 15.24
N ASN A 65 -18.57 1.12 15.14
CA ASN A 65 -18.91 2.07 16.20
C ASN A 65 -17.70 2.88 16.70
N ASP A 66 -16.85 3.31 15.77
CA ASP A 66 -15.61 4.04 16.04
C ASP A 66 -14.62 3.28 16.94
N LEU A 67 -14.70 1.95 16.95
CA LEU A 67 -13.68 1.07 17.52
C LEU A 67 -12.61 0.72 16.47
N THR A 68 -11.44 0.35 16.96
CA THR A 68 -10.44 -0.32 16.12
C THR A 68 -10.91 -1.73 15.74
N PRO A 69 -10.39 -2.33 14.65
CA PRO A 69 -10.75 -3.69 14.26
C PRO A 69 -10.55 -4.71 15.39
N VAL A 70 -9.44 -4.63 16.13
CA VAL A 70 -9.16 -5.55 17.25
C VAL A 70 -10.12 -5.33 18.42
N GLU A 71 -10.40 -4.08 18.80
CA GLU A 71 -11.36 -3.80 19.87
C GLU A 71 -12.78 -4.26 19.51
N TYR A 72 -13.16 -4.06 18.25
CA TYR A 72 -14.43 -4.54 17.74
C TYR A 72 -14.52 -6.06 17.86
N GLU A 73 -13.53 -6.81 17.38
CA GLU A 73 -13.50 -8.27 17.53
C GLU A 73 -13.56 -8.69 19.01
N MET A 74 -12.75 -8.07 19.89
CA MET A 74 -12.76 -8.36 21.32
C MET A 74 -14.11 -8.09 22.00
N ALA A 75 -14.89 -7.11 21.52
CA ALA A 75 -16.22 -6.84 22.04
C ALA A 75 -17.19 -8.02 21.86
N PHE A 76 -16.95 -8.88 20.86
CA PHE A 76 -17.73 -10.11 20.64
C PHE A 76 -17.11 -11.35 21.28
N VAL A 77 -15.91 -11.23 21.88
CA VAL A 77 -15.15 -12.36 22.46
C VAL A 77 -15.49 -12.64 23.95
N LYS A 78 -16.43 -11.93 24.59
CA LYS A 78 -16.89 -12.18 25.99
C LYS A 78 -18.35 -12.65 26.01
N VAL A 79 -18.84 -13.68 26.74
CA VAL A 79 -18.35 -14.54 27.85
C VAL A 79 -19.06 -15.90 27.72
N SER A 80 -18.36 -17.04 27.68
CA SER A 80 -19.02 -18.37 27.73
C SER A 80 -18.47 -19.35 28.77
N ASP A 81 -17.73 -18.89 29.80
CA ASP A 81 -17.14 -19.81 30.79
C ASP A 81 -17.42 -19.40 32.25
N PHE A 82 -18.70 -19.24 32.61
CA PHE A 82 -19.14 -19.41 34.00
C PHE A 82 -20.47 -20.17 34.01
N SER A 83 -20.39 -21.50 34.05
CA SER A 83 -21.47 -22.37 34.54
C SER A 83 -20.91 -23.44 35.46
#